data_AF-A0A955V6L2-F1
#
_entry.id   AF-A0A955V6L2-F1
#
_cell.length_a   1.000
_cell.length_b   1.000
_cell.length_c   1.000
_cell.angle_alpha   90.00
_cell.angle_beta   90.00
_cell.angle_gamma   90.00
#
_symmetry.space_group_name_H-M   'P 1'
#
loop_
_entity.id
_entity.type
_entity.pdbx_description
1 polymer ?
#
loop_
_entity_poly.entity_id
_entity_poly.type
_entity_poly.pdbx_seq_one_letter_code
_entity_poly.pdbx_strand_id
1 'polypeptide(L)'
;MKARVTSKTRAALALAAVVALGGCLDDPTPAEVEGDTAADTDTDTDTDAAPAGDADGTTLTDTDTAAPDGDTDAGEVDATPLGERTAFPPAASVRETRLRRAYVHDVDGDGRDDLLLANIPTSDADAGLYLFRGRPGFDPELVDAYVPTGVRPEGVAFARVTGADREDLLVFGGVAGGKGFLEVHPWTGDPAAPYGPALRRETSAAPYDFVPDGGIYPNDLRPVHVVGGDLTGGAAPGFVVADLYNAYVFAPSAVTAQAFPRADGAQLSPGHLWNAITYAGLLDTPTSGRWLVMWEQFYDLNLFPIGESGLDTNGVVTTRLGASHMGVTRADIDGDGVDDLVGFATTDLSVVRLTPPTARVFAYDAPNDLAPDTQLEQVDVRDIDGNGVPEVILFDDEAGSANQSLIFILRDVWLDSDGDRLASPSSKETFAFPLGSRPALLGVGQLDDDAATELVAFTRDGVATCVEAGADAKMTRCPEPAR
;
A
#
# COMPACT_ATOMS: atom_id res chain seq x y z
N MET A 1 -51.12 16.40 28.79
CA MET A 1 -50.32 16.96 29.90
C MET A 1 -48.85 16.85 29.52
N LYS A 2 -48.23 17.97 29.10
CA LYS A 2 -46.81 18.06 28.75
C LYS A 2 -46.07 18.68 29.93
N ALA A 3 -45.14 17.95 30.54
CA ALA A 3 -44.25 18.48 31.56
C ALA A 3 -42.96 18.96 30.88
N ARG A 4 -42.70 20.26 31.01
CA ARG A 4 -41.54 20.98 30.49
C ARG A 4 -40.56 21.11 31.65
N VAL A 5 -39.37 20.52 31.54
CA VAL A 5 -38.28 20.75 32.49
C VAL A 5 -37.27 21.69 31.83
N THR A 6 -37.13 22.88 32.40
CA THR A 6 -36.10 23.86 32.07
C THR A 6 -35.14 23.94 33.25
N SER A 7 -33.84 23.67 33.05
CA SER A 7 -32.81 24.10 33.99
C SER A 7 -31.80 25.03 33.32
N LYS A 8 -31.70 26.22 33.90
CA LYS A 8 -30.81 27.32 33.57
C LYS A 8 -29.36 27.02 33.95
N THR A 9 -28.45 27.44 33.07
CA THR A 9 -27.30 28.33 33.31
C THR A 9 -26.49 28.15 34.60
N ARG A 10 -25.22 27.74 34.45
CA ARG A 10 -24.09 28.27 35.23
C ARG A 10 -22.87 28.47 34.33
N ALA A 11 -22.41 29.71 34.26
CA ALA A 11 -21.10 30.12 33.77
C ALA A 11 -20.38 30.81 34.93
N ALA A 12 -19.10 30.47 35.15
CA ALA A 12 -18.01 31.29 35.71
C ALA A 12 -16.81 30.36 35.99
N LEU A 13 -15.68 30.48 35.30
CA LEU A 13 -14.59 31.46 35.45
C LEU A 13 -13.48 30.97 36.42
N ALA A 14 -12.32 30.59 35.87
CA ALA A 14 -10.98 30.68 36.47
C ALA A 14 -9.97 30.09 35.47
N LEU A 15 -8.71 30.50 35.34
CA LEU A 15 -7.94 31.70 35.64
C LEU A 15 -6.57 31.38 35.00
N ALA A 16 -5.97 32.33 34.29
CA ALA A 16 -4.63 32.19 33.72
C ALA A 16 -3.56 31.98 34.80
N ALA A 17 -2.62 31.08 34.55
CA ALA A 17 -1.32 31.04 35.22
C ALA A 17 -0.23 30.73 34.20
N VAL A 18 0.39 31.80 33.69
CA VAL A 18 1.69 31.79 33.04
C VAL A 18 2.73 31.69 34.15
N VAL A 19 3.52 30.62 34.17
CA VAL A 19 4.76 30.55 34.96
C VAL A 19 5.89 30.18 34.01
N ALA A 20 6.75 31.17 33.81
CA ALA A 20 8.07 31.02 33.21
C ALA A 20 9.00 30.31 34.21
N LEU A 21 9.63 29.23 33.77
CA LEU A 21 10.86 28.73 34.38
C LEU A 21 11.86 28.49 33.24
N GLY A 22 12.82 29.40 33.16
CA GLY A 22 14.05 29.18 32.42
C GLY A 22 14.96 28.23 33.19
N GLY A 23 15.60 27.33 32.45
CA GLY A 23 16.66 26.47 32.94
C GLY A 23 17.57 26.13 31.76
N CYS A 24 18.79 26.65 31.83
CA CYS A 24 19.89 26.36 30.91
C CYS A 24 20.12 24.85 30.82
N LEU A 25 20.23 24.32 29.59
CA LEU A 25 20.85 23.03 29.35
C LEU A 25 22.13 23.29 28.55
N ASP A 26 23.23 22.86 29.15
CA ASP A 26 24.57 22.90 28.62
C ASP A 26 24.70 21.98 27.40
N ASP A 27 25.42 22.49 26.41
CA ASP A 27 25.73 21.91 25.12
C ASP A 27 26.90 20.92 25.26
N PRO A 28 26.75 19.60 25.01
CA PRO A 28 27.89 18.70 24.97
C PRO A 28 28.51 18.72 23.56
N THR A 29 29.72 19.26 23.49
CA THR A 29 30.66 19.12 22.38
C THR A 29 30.76 17.67 21.88
N PRO A 30 30.65 17.40 20.57
CA PRO A 30 30.89 16.06 20.03
C PRO A 30 32.39 15.76 20.00
N ALA A 31 32.74 14.57 20.47
CA ALA A 31 34.08 14.01 20.43
C ALA A 31 34.50 13.70 18.98
N GLU A 32 35.74 14.07 18.66
CA GLU A 32 36.45 13.66 17.45
C GLU A 32 36.54 12.13 17.38
N VAL A 33 36.06 11.56 16.28
CA VAL A 33 36.33 10.17 15.90
C VAL A 33 37.31 10.21 14.72
N GLU A 34 38.57 9.88 15.01
CA GLU A 34 39.56 9.50 14.01
C GLU A 34 39.17 8.13 13.44
N GLY A 35 38.92 8.08 12.13
CA GLY A 35 38.57 6.87 11.39
C GLY A 35 39.47 6.69 10.17
N ASP A 36 40.33 5.68 10.28
CA ASP A 36 41.45 5.29 9.43
C ASP A 36 41.06 4.99 7.97
N THR A 37 41.87 5.48 7.03
CA THR A 37 41.75 5.26 5.59
C THR A 37 42.50 3.99 5.17
N ALA A 38 41.79 2.94 4.81
CA ALA A 38 42.36 1.80 4.07
C ALA A 38 41.76 1.77 2.66
N ALA A 39 42.60 2.18 1.69
CA ALA A 39 42.37 1.98 0.28
C ALA A 39 42.53 0.49 -0.05
N ASP A 40 41.52 -0.11 -0.68
CA ASP A 40 41.69 -1.37 -1.40
C ASP A 40 41.51 -1.09 -2.89
N THR A 41 42.61 -1.22 -3.61
CA THR A 41 42.69 -1.17 -5.06
C THR A 41 42.71 -2.59 -5.55
N ASP A 42 41.64 -3.05 -6.18
CA ASP A 42 41.73 -4.20 -7.07
C ASP A 42 41.29 -3.82 -8.48
N THR A 43 42.26 -3.95 -9.37
CA THR A 43 42.18 -3.77 -10.81
C THR A 43 42.27 -5.16 -11.40
N ASP A 44 41.23 -5.62 -12.08
CA ASP A 44 41.41 -6.62 -13.12
C ASP A 44 40.47 -6.36 -14.30
N THR A 45 41.12 -5.98 -15.39
CA THR A 45 40.64 -6.00 -16.77
C THR A 45 40.85 -7.39 -17.35
N ASP A 46 39.86 -7.96 -18.07
CA ASP A 46 40.11 -8.51 -19.41
C ASP A 46 38.84 -8.89 -20.20
N THR A 47 38.66 -8.13 -21.29
CA THR A 47 38.33 -8.46 -22.69
C THR A 47 37.53 -9.72 -23.14
N ASP A 48 36.48 -9.42 -23.93
CA ASP A 48 36.05 -9.96 -25.24
C ASP A 48 35.78 -11.46 -25.47
N ALA A 49 34.53 -11.77 -25.89
CA ALA A 49 34.24 -12.48 -27.16
C ALA A 49 32.73 -12.56 -27.47
N ALA A 50 32.32 -11.98 -28.60
CA ALA A 50 31.11 -12.37 -29.33
C ALA A 50 31.43 -13.53 -30.30
N PRO A 51 30.41 -14.29 -30.76
CA PRO A 51 30.13 -14.22 -32.19
C PRO A 51 28.63 -14.28 -32.58
N ALA A 52 28.41 -13.85 -33.82
CA ALA A 52 27.17 -13.79 -34.57
C ALA A 52 26.75 -15.12 -35.26
N GLY A 53 25.50 -15.18 -35.70
CA GLY A 53 24.92 -16.10 -36.72
C GLY A 53 23.39 -16.21 -36.51
N ASP A 54 22.51 -15.53 -37.26
CA ASP A 54 22.12 -15.60 -38.69
C ASP A 54 20.93 -16.55 -38.97
N ALA A 55 19.95 -16.01 -39.72
CA ALA A 55 18.95 -16.65 -40.61
C ALA A 55 17.98 -17.71 -40.02
N ASP A 56 16.71 -17.86 -40.43
CA ASP A 56 15.85 -17.33 -41.47
C ASP A 56 14.44 -18.01 -41.38
N GLY A 57 13.40 -17.42 -41.99
CA GLY A 57 12.40 -18.22 -42.72
C GLY A 57 11.05 -18.57 -42.08
N THR A 58 10.08 -17.66 -42.24
CA THR A 58 8.71 -17.90 -42.78
C THR A 58 7.87 -19.12 -42.35
N THR A 59 6.63 -18.87 -41.89
CA THR A 59 5.42 -19.31 -42.62
C THR A 59 4.16 -18.63 -42.08
N LEU A 60 3.43 -17.98 -42.98
CA LEU A 60 2.06 -17.52 -42.82
C LEU A 60 1.12 -18.69 -43.16
N THR A 61 0.17 -18.99 -42.29
CA THR A 61 -1.07 -19.68 -42.66
C THR A 61 -2.27 -18.92 -42.13
N ASP A 62 -2.98 -18.36 -43.11
CA ASP A 62 -4.32 -17.83 -43.09
C ASP A 62 -5.33 -18.98 -42.87
N THR A 63 -6.27 -18.81 -41.93
CA THR A 63 -7.46 -19.68 -41.86
C THR A 63 -8.65 -18.91 -41.29
N ASP A 64 -9.51 -18.50 -42.22
CA ASP A 64 -10.98 -18.46 -42.20
C ASP A 64 -11.75 -18.19 -40.91
N THR A 65 -12.47 -17.07 -41.01
CA THR A 65 -13.73 -16.69 -40.39
C THR A 65 -14.79 -17.79 -40.36
N ALA A 66 -15.28 -18.11 -39.16
CA ALA A 66 -16.65 -18.59 -38.94
C ALA A 66 -17.20 -17.96 -37.66
N ALA A 67 -18.25 -17.16 -37.80
CA ALA A 67 -19.05 -16.68 -36.67
C ALA A 67 -19.98 -17.82 -36.19
N PRO A 68 -20.15 -18.00 -34.87
CA PRO A 68 -21.33 -18.67 -34.34
C PRO A 68 -22.28 -17.68 -33.68
N ASP A 69 -23.54 -17.90 -34.00
CA ASP A 69 -24.73 -17.24 -33.49
C ASP A 69 -24.85 -17.33 -31.96
N GLY A 70 -25.48 -16.30 -31.39
CA GLY A 70 -25.63 -16.14 -29.96
C GLY A 70 -26.50 -17.18 -29.29
N ASP A 71 -25.98 -17.71 -28.19
CA ASP A 71 -26.71 -17.98 -26.94
C ASP A 71 -25.65 -18.19 -25.85
N THR A 72 -25.54 -17.27 -24.87
CA THR A 72 -24.64 -17.45 -23.72
C THR A 72 -25.49 -17.63 -22.47
N ASP A 73 -25.88 -18.89 -22.22
CA ASP A 73 -25.93 -19.38 -20.85
C ASP A 73 -24.56 -19.09 -20.22
N ALA A 74 -24.55 -18.53 -19.01
CA ALA A 74 -23.33 -18.36 -18.22
C ALA A 74 -22.83 -19.76 -17.81
N GLY A 75 -22.14 -20.41 -18.75
CA GLY A 75 -21.44 -21.65 -18.52
C GLY A 75 -20.39 -21.42 -17.45
N GLU A 76 -20.46 -22.27 -16.43
CA GLU A 76 -19.38 -22.53 -15.46
C GLU A 76 -18.05 -22.57 -16.24
N VAL A 77 -17.24 -21.54 -16.06
CA VAL A 77 -15.96 -21.39 -16.74
C VAL A 77 -15.06 -22.46 -16.14
N ASP A 78 -14.83 -23.53 -16.90
CA ASP A 78 -13.96 -24.65 -16.52
C ASP A 78 -12.60 -24.06 -16.14
N ALA A 79 -12.25 -24.15 -14.85
CA ALA A 79 -11.06 -23.52 -14.29
C ALA A 79 -9.84 -24.02 -15.04
N THR A 80 -9.23 -23.16 -15.87
CA THR A 80 -7.99 -23.50 -16.56
C THR A 80 -6.95 -23.85 -15.49
N PRO A 81 -6.23 -24.98 -15.60
CA PRO A 81 -5.25 -25.36 -14.59
C PRO A 81 -4.27 -24.20 -14.39
N LEU A 82 -4.24 -23.64 -13.19
CA LEU A 82 -3.21 -22.70 -12.77
C LEU A 82 -1.85 -23.41 -12.92
N GLY A 83 -0.81 -22.68 -13.31
CA GLY A 83 0.54 -23.23 -13.50
C GLY A 83 1.05 -24.01 -12.28
N GLU A 84 2.10 -24.80 -12.46
CA GLU A 84 2.71 -25.54 -11.34
C GLU A 84 3.20 -24.56 -10.27
N ARG A 85 2.60 -24.64 -9.07
CA ARG A 85 2.96 -23.81 -7.92
C ARG A 85 4.33 -24.17 -7.40
N THR A 86 5.05 -23.18 -6.87
CA THR A 86 6.39 -23.39 -6.33
C THR A 86 6.44 -23.12 -4.83
N ALA A 87 7.28 -23.87 -4.12
CA ALA A 87 7.44 -23.70 -2.68
C ALA A 87 7.99 -22.30 -2.34
N PHE A 88 7.46 -21.71 -1.28
CA PHE A 88 7.82 -20.41 -0.74
C PHE A 88 8.34 -20.54 0.71
N PRO A 89 9.41 -19.83 1.08
CA PRO A 89 10.31 -19.07 0.21
C PRO A 89 11.05 -20.03 -0.76
N PRO A 90 11.42 -19.56 -1.96
CA PRO A 90 12.27 -20.37 -2.83
C PRO A 90 13.60 -20.66 -2.11
N ALA A 91 14.25 -21.77 -2.47
CA ALA A 91 15.57 -22.08 -1.93
C ALA A 91 16.53 -20.89 -2.18
N ALA A 92 17.40 -20.56 -1.22
CA ALA A 92 18.33 -19.42 -1.34
C ALA A 92 19.29 -19.54 -2.54
N SER A 93 19.51 -20.75 -3.06
CA SER A 93 20.26 -20.99 -4.30
C SER A 93 19.49 -20.60 -5.57
N VAL A 94 18.18 -20.42 -5.46
CA VAL A 94 17.29 -19.99 -6.54
C VAL A 94 17.08 -18.48 -6.46
N ARG A 95 16.81 -17.93 -5.27
CA ARG A 95 16.58 -16.50 -5.06
C ARG A 95 16.81 -16.08 -3.61
N GLU A 96 17.46 -14.94 -3.39
CA GLU A 96 17.48 -14.30 -2.06
C GLU A 96 16.09 -13.70 -1.76
N THR A 97 15.49 -14.11 -0.64
CA THR A 97 14.21 -13.56 -0.17
C THR A 97 14.44 -12.56 0.96
N ARG A 98 14.02 -11.32 0.75
CA ARG A 98 14.00 -10.24 1.74
C ARG A 98 12.75 -9.40 1.56
N LEU A 99 11.68 -9.80 2.25
CA LEU A 99 10.39 -9.17 2.09
C LEU A 99 10.35 -7.79 2.78
N ARG A 100 9.65 -6.84 2.16
CA ARG A 100 9.56 -5.44 2.63
C ARG A 100 8.17 -4.85 2.69
N ARG A 101 7.26 -5.26 1.81
CA ARG A 101 5.86 -4.82 1.77
C ARG A 101 4.97 -5.98 1.35
N ALA A 102 3.76 -6.01 1.88
CA ALA A 102 2.68 -6.85 1.42
C ALA A 102 1.61 -5.95 0.80
N TYR A 103 0.99 -6.42 -0.28
CA TYR A 103 -0.13 -5.76 -0.95
C TYR A 103 -1.23 -6.80 -1.14
N VAL A 104 -2.47 -6.37 -0.97
CA VAL A 104 -3.64 -7.22 -1.14
C VAL A 104 -4.51 -6.59 -2.22
N HIS A 105 -4.80 -7.33 -3.28
CA HIS A 105 -5.57 -6.85 -4.42
C HIS A 105 -6.09 -8.03 -5.26
N ASP A 106 -7.32 -7.96 -5.75
CA ASP A 106 -7.88 -8.93 -6.69
C ASP A 106 -7.28 -8.69 -8.10
N VAL A 107 -6.16 -9.34 -8.41
CA VAL A 107 -5.39 -9.10 -9.64
C VAL A 107 -5.98 -9.79 -10.86
N ASP A 108 -6.60 -10.96 -10.70
CA ASP A 108 -7.24 -11.67 -11.80
C ASP A 108 -8.75 -11.40 -11.92
N GLY A 109 -9.29 -10.70 -10.92
CA GLY A 109 -10.63 -10.16 -10.86
C GLY A 109 -11.69 -11.23 -10.70
N ASP A 110 -11.37 -12.27 -9.92
CA ASP A 110 -12.24 -13.38 -9.60
C ASP A 110 -13.11 -13.13 -8.37
N GLY A 111 -12.95 -11.95 -7.73
CA GLY A 111 -13.69 -11.53 -6.56
C GLY A 111 -13.04 -11.92 -5.23
N ARG A 112 -11.87 -12.57 -5.26
CA ARG A 112 -11.05 -12.87 -4.08
C ARG A 112 -9.82 -11.98 -4.11
N ASP A 113 -9.27 -11.74 -2.94
CA ASP A 113 -8.02 -11.01 -2.89
C ASP A 113 -6.84 -11.93 -3.22
N ASP A 114 -5.89 -11.37 -3.96
CA ASP A 114 -4.57 -11.94 -4.10
C ASP A 114 -3.59 -11.21 -3.20
N LEU A 115 -2.51 -11.90 -2.83
CA LEU A 115 -1.44 -11.37 -2.00
C LEU A 115 -0.18 -11.20 -2.84
N LEU A 116 0.40 -10.01 -2.81
CA LEU A 116 1.69 -9.71 -3.42
C LEU A 116 2.73 -9.34 -2.35
N LEU A 117 3.90 -9.97 -2.42
CA LEU A 117 5.01 -9.69 -1.51
C LEU A 117 6.18 -9.06 -2.27
N ALA A 118 6.55 -7.85 -1.88
CA ALA A 118 7.70 -7.14 -2.42
C ALA A 118 9.01 -7.72 -1.90
N ASN A 119 9.80 -8.32 -2.81
CA ASN A 119 11.12 -8.84 -2.55
C ASN A 119 12.19 -7.78 -2.83
N ILE A 120 12.93 -7.38 -1.81
CA ILE A 120 14.04 -6.41 -1.90
C ILE A 120 15.35 -7.05 -1.40
N PRO A 121 15.94 -7.96 -2.19
CA PRO A 121 17.19 -8.61 -1.84
C PRO A 121 18.38 -7.64 -1.93
N THR A 122 19.56 -8.14 -1.54
CA THR A 122 20.81 -7.37 -1.65
C THR A 122 21.23 -7.22 -3.10
N SER A 123 20.98 -8.25 -3.92
CA SER A 123 21.20 -8.26 -5.37
C SER A 123 19.97 -7.77 -6.11
N ASP A 124 20.12 -6.80 -7.02
CA ASP A 124 19.00 -6.30 -7.82
C ASP A 124 18.46 -7.35 -8.82
N ALA A 125 19.23 -8.41 -9.12
CA ALA A 125 18.80 -9.49 -10.03
C ALA A 125 17.64 -10.35 -9.45
N ASP A 126 17.50 -10.34 -8.13
CA ASP A 126 16.47 -11.10 -7.41
C ASP A 126 15.31 -10.19 -6.96
N ALA A 127 15.27 -8.93 -7.37
CA ALA A 127 14.18 -8.02 -7.05
C ALA A 127 12.91 -8.38 -7.84
N GLY A 128 11.75 -8.26 -7.18
CA GLY A 128 10.48 -8.61 -7.80
C GLY A 128 9.34 -8.78 -6.82
N LEU A 129 8.20 -9.23 -7.34
CA LEU A 129 7.00 -9.51 -6.56
C LEU A 129 6.70 -11.00 -6.59
N TYR A 130 6.48 -11.60 -5.41
CA TYR A 130 5.83 -12.90 -5.30
C TYR A 130 4.32 -12.70 -5.31
N LEU A 131 3.59 -13.43 -6.15
CA LEU A 131 2.13 -13.39 -6.23
C LEU A 131 1.54 -14.72 -5.74
N PHE A 132 0.64 -14.63 -4.77
CA PHE A 132 -0.16 -15.72 -4.22
C PHE A 132 -1.62 -15.43 -4.54
N ARG A 133 -2.26 -16.30 -5.31
CA ARG A 133 -3.63 -16.08 -5.73
C ARG A 133 -4.65 -16.55 -4.71
N GLY A 134 -5.71 -15.79 -4.56
CA GLY A 134 -6.88 -16.16 -3.78
C GLY A 134 -7.59 -17.37 -4.38
N ARG A 135 -7.81 -18.41 -3.58
CA ARG A 135 -8.47 -19.66 -4.03
C ARG A 135 -8.87 -20.55 -2.86
N PRO A 136 -9.77 -21.52 -3.07
CA PRO A 136 -10.12 -22.47 -2.01
C PRO A 136 -8.88 -23.22 -1.53
N GLY A 137 -8.65 -23.16 -0.21
CA GLY A 137 -7.46 -23.72 0.43
C GLY A 137 -6.19 -22.93 0.12
N PHE A 138 -6.27 -21.60 0.19
CA PHE A 138 -5.13 -20.70 0.10
C PHE A 138 -3.95 -21.22 0.93
N ASP A 139 -2.76 -21.22 0.34
CA ASP A 139 -1.55 -21.75 0.95
C ASP A 139 -0.41 -20.74 0.77
N PRO A 140 -0.01 -20.03 1.84
CA PRO A 140 1.06 -19.04 1.77
C PRO A 140 2.46 -19.67 1.62
N GLU A 141 2.58 -21.00 1.68
CA GLU A 141 3.82 -21.73 1.37
C GLU A 141 3.95 -22.04 -0.13
N LEU A 142 2.97 -21.69 -0.96
CA LEU A 142 2.97 -21.97 -2.39
C LEU A 142 2.72 -20.70 -3.19
N VAL A 143 3.77 -20.20 -3.86
CA VAL A 143 3.68 -19.04 -4.74
C VAL A 143 3.20 -19.45 -6.14
N ASP A 144 2.28 -18.66 -6.70
CA ASP A 144 1.69 -18.89 -8.02
C ASP A 144 2.54 -18.30 -9.15
N ALA A 145 3.06 -17.10 -8.94
CA ALA A 145 3.92 -16.45 -9.91
C ALA A 145 4.98 -15.57 -9.25
N TYR A 146 6.05 -15.32 -10.00
CA TYR A 146 7.04 -14.32 -9.65
C TYR A 146 7.16 -13.30 -10.78
N VAL A 147 6.96 -12.03 -10.47
CA VAL A 147 7.13 -10.93 -11.42
C VAL A 147 8.53 -10.35 -11.20
N PRO A 148 9.50 -10.63 -12.08
CA PRO A 148 10.83 -10.04 -11.98
C PRO A 148 10.72 -8.54 -12.25
N THR A 149 11.28 -7.74 -11.35
CA THR A 149 11.37 -6.29 -11.52
C THR A 149 12.83 -5.94 -11.75
N GLY A 150 13.07 -4.93 -12.58
CA GLY A 150 14.41 -4.37 -12.71
C GLY A 150 14.83 -3.54 -11.50
N VAL A 151 13.90 -3.26 -10.59
CA VAL A 151 14.09 -2.35 -9.45
C VAL A 151 13.64 -3.00 -8.16
N ARG A 152 14.12 -2.48 -7.03
CA ARG A 152 13.66 -2.87 -5.70
C ARG A 152 12.24 -2.34 -5.50
N PRO A 153 11.20 -3.19 -5.50
CA PRO A 153 9.82 -2.72 -5.41
C PRO A 153 9.57 -2.02 -4.07
N GLU A 154 9.39 -0.70 -4.09
CA GLU A 154 9.05 0.12 -2.94
C GLU A 154 7.57 0.52 -2.97
N GLY A 155 7.00 0.76 -4.15
CA GLY A 155 5.57 1.03 -4.33
C GLY A 155 4.98 0.08 -5.36
N VAL A 156 3.75 -0.40 -5.12
CA VAL A 156 2.99 -1.20 -6.08
C VAL A 156 1.60 -0.59 -6.21
N ALA A 157 1.10 -0.53 -7.43
CA ALA A 157 -0.25 -0.10 -7.73
C ALA A 157 -0.80 -0.87 -8.94
N PHE A 158 -2.11 -0.82 -9.10
CA PHE A 158 -2.82 -1.45 -10.21
C PHE A 158 -3.62 -0.39 -10.96
N ALA A 159 -3.52 -0.38 -12.30
CA ALA A 159 -4.39 0.42 -13.16
C ALA A 159 -4.30 0.03 -14.63
N ARG A 160 -5.37 0.30 -15.39
CA ARG A 160 -5.50 -0.04 -16.82
C ARG A 160 -4.74 0.92 -17.76
N VAL A 161 -3.46 1.15 -17.53
CA VAL A 161 -2.68 2.16 -18.25
C VAL A 161 -2.27 1.77 -19.68
N THR A 162 -2.33 0.49 -20.03
CA THR A 162 -2.06 -0.03 -21.38
C THR A 162 -3.32 -0.20 -22.23
N GLY A 163 -4.49 -0.01 -21.63
CA GLY A 163 -5.79 -0.24 -22.28
C GLY A 163 -6.22 -1.71 -22.31
N ALA A 164 -5.57 -2.58 -21.54
CA ALA A 164 -6.04 -3.94 -21.28
C ALA A 164 -7.43 -3.92 -20.58
N ASP A 165 -8.10 -5.06 -20.64
CA ASP A 165 -9.40 -5.30 -19.98
C ASP A 165 -9.26 -5.41 -18.44
N ARG A 166 -8.08 -5.79 -17.98
CA ARG A 166 -7.66 -5.81 -16.57
C ARG A 166 -6.58 -4.77 -16.29
N GLU A 167 -6.30 -4.59 -15.01
CA GLU A 167 -5.32 -3.63 -14.53
C GLU A 167 -3.90 -4.13 -14.81
N ASP A 168 -3.05 -3.22 -15.25
CA ASP A 168 -1.61 -3.45 -15.33
C ASP A 168 -1.01 -3.29 -13.94
N LEU A 169 0.11 -3.96 -13.70
CA LEU A 169 0.90 -3.82 -12.50
C LEU A 169 1.91 -2.69 -12.67
N LEU A 170 1.81 -1.66 -11.85
CA LEU A 170 2.75 -0.56 -11.77
C LEU A 170 3.68 -0.81 -10.58
N VAL A 171 4.97 -0.97 -10.86
CA VAL A 171 6.00 -1.14 -9.83
C VAL A 171 6.87 0.10 -9.79
N PHE A 172 6.96 0.70 -8.62
CA PHE A 172 7.88 1.78 -8.35
C PHE A 172 9.00 1.29 -7.46
N GLY A 173 10.24 1.67 -7.75
CA GLY A 173 11.36 1.22 -6.96
C GLY A 173 12.66 1.98 -7.16
N GLY A 174 13.61 1.73 -6.28
CA GLY A 174 15.00 2.18 -6.44
C GLY A 174 15.91 1.11 -7.05
N VAL A 175 17.01 1.52 -7.69
CA VAL A 175 18.16 0.63 -7.95
C VAL A 175 19.32 0.97 -7.02
N ALA A 176 20.28 0.05 -6.90
CA ALA A 176 21.57 0.38 -6.31
C ALA A 176 22.18 1.61 -7.00
N GLY A 177 22.28 2.74 -6.28
CA GLY A 177 22.75 4.02 -6.82
C GLY A 177 21.75 5.18 -6.73
N GLY A 178 20.61 5.01 -6.06
CA GLY A 178 19.72 6.12 -5.67
C GLY A 178 18.83 6.66 -6.79
N LYS A 179 18.70 5.93 -7.89
CA LYS A 179 17.74 6.26 -8.96
C LYS A 179 16.43 5.54 -8.71
N GLY A 180 15.33 6.28 -8.78
CA GLY A 180 13.96 5.78 -8.77
C GLY A 180 13.49 5.44 -10.18
N PHE A 181 12.60 4.46 -10.27
CA PHE A 181 12.11 3.87 -11.50
C PHE A 181 10.64 3.56 -11.37
N LEU A 182 9.93 3.73 -12.47
CA LEU A 182 8.60 3.19 -12.67
C LEU A 182 8.66 2.12 -13.77
N GLU A 183 8.21 0.92 -13.43
CA GLU A 183 8.00 -0.19 -14.34
C GLU A 183 6.49 -0.42 -14.49
N VAL A 184 6.04 -0.60 -15.73
CA VAL A 184 4.65 -0.95 -16.05
C VAL A 184 4.65 -2.34 -16.66
N HIS A 185 4.06 -3.30 -15.97
CA HIS A 185 3.93 -4.68 -16.38
C HIS A 185 2.50 -4.94 -16.88
N PRO A 186 2.31 -5.14 -18.19
CA PRO A 186 0.98 -5.29 -18.74
C PRO A 186 0.32 -6.57 -18.27
N TRP A 187 -0.99 -6.53 -18.06
CA TRP A 187 -1.76 -7.76 -17.92
C TRP A 187 -1.67 -8.60 -19.19
N THR A 188 -1.39 -9.90 -19.05
CA THR A 188 -1.27 -10.84 -20.19
C THR A 188 -2.48 -11.77 -20.31
N GLY A 189 -3.24 -11.94 -19.24
CA GLY A 189 -4.26 -12.98 -19.12
C GLY A 189 -3.72 -14.40 -18.93
N ASP A 190 -2.39 -14.59 -18.89
CA ASP A 190 -1.79 -15.91 -18.64
C ASP A 190 -1.80 -16.23 -17.14
N PRO A 191 -2.47 -17.30 -16.69
CA PRO A 191 -2.51 -17.65 -15.27
C PRO A 191 -1.14 -17.91 -14.65
N ALA A 192 -0.18 -18.42 -15.42
CA ALA A 192 1.18 -18.73 -14.93
C ALA A 192 2.11 -17.51 -14.97
N ALA A 193 1.78 -16.52 -15.79
CA ALA A 193 2.56 -15.29 -15.96
C ALA A 193 1.62 -14.10 -16.16
N PRO A 194 0.82 -13.72 -15.13
CA PRO A 194 -0.27 -12.74 -15.26
C PRO A 194 0.19 -11.38 -15.77
N TYR A 195 1.46 -11.09 -15.55
CA TYR A 195 2.10 -9.85 -15.93
C TYR A 195 3.25 -10.09 -16.90
N GLY A 196 3.26 -9.32 -17.99
CA GLY A 196 4.26 -9.40 -19.03
C GLY A 196 5.59 -8.75 -18.62
N PRO A 197 6.60 -8.80 -19.51
CA PRO A 197 7.81 -8.01 -19.30
C PRO A 197 7.46 -6.53 -19.18
N ALA A 198 8.18 -5.81 -18.32
CA ALA A 198 7.99 -4.37 -18.15
C ALA A 198 8.10 -3.64 -19.50
N LEU A 199 7.07 -2.88 -19.89
CA LEU A 199 7.08 -2.08 -21.12
C LEU A 199 8.01 -0.88 -21.04
N ARG A 200 8.34 -0.47 -19.81
CA ARG A 200 9.00 0.80 -19.51
C ARG A 200 9.93 0.65 -18.34
N ARG A 201 11.09 1.30 -18.47
CA ARG A 201 12.06 1.49 -17.42
C ARG A 201 12.71 2.84 -17.67
N GLU A 202 12.37 3.85 -16.90
CA GLU A 202 13.05 5.12 -17.06
C GLU A 202 14.38 5.09 -16.30
N THR A 203 15.48 5.05 -17.05
CA THR A 203 16.81 5.41 -16.57
C THR A 203 17.12 6.81 -17.09
N SER A 204 16.67 7.90 -16.45
CA SER A 204 17.25 9.18 -16.86
C SER A 204 18.75 9.13 -16.51
N ALA A 205 19.60 9.48 -17.49
CA ALA A 205 21.05 9.48 -17.31
C ALA A 205 21.49 10.55 -16.30
N ALA A 206 20.67 11.59 -16.13
CA ALA A 206 20.80 12.60 -15.09
C ALA A 206 20.27 12.04 -13.76
N PRO A 207 21.07 11.99 -12.68
CA PRO A 207 20.68 11.35 -11.42
C PRO A 207 19.47 11.96 -10.68
N TYR A 208 18.80 13.00 -11.20
CA TYR A 208 17.84 13.82 -10.43
C TYR A 208 16.62 14.34 -11.23
N ASP A 209 16.36 13.87 -12.46
CA ASP A 209 15.31 14.51 -13.29
C ASP A 209 13.89 13.93 -13.12
N PHE A 210 13.76 12.67 -12.68
CA PHE A 210 12.46 12.06 -12.36
C PHE A 210 12.37 11.72 -10.87
N VAL A 211 13.51 11.35 -10.26
CA VAL A 211 13.65 11.28 -8.80
C VAL A 211 13.64 12.71 -8.30
N PRO A 212 12.65 13.10 -7.50
CA PRO A 212 12.55 14.46 -7.07
C PRO A 212 13.81 14.89 -6.32
N ASP A 213 14.36 16.02 -6.75
CA ASP A 213 15.62 16.57 -6.27
C ASP A 213 15.54 16.75 -4.74
N GLY A 214 16.39 15.99 -4.03
CA GLY A 214 16.67 16.03 -2.61
C GLY A 214 15.68 16.76 -1.70
N GLY A 215 14.91 15.97 -0.95
CA GLY A 215 14.82 16.27 0.48
C GLY A 215 16.24 16.46 1.05
N ILE A 216 16.39 17.31 2.07
CA ILE A 216 17.68 17.69 2.68
C ILE A 216 18.51 16.47 3.14
N TYR A 217 17.89 15.29 3.20
CA TYR A 217 18.48 14.03 3.60
C TYR A 217 18.68 13.09 2.38
N PRO A 218 19.93 12.81 1.98
CA PRO A 218 20.25 11.93 0.84
C PRO A 218 19.87 10.44 1.05
N ASN A 219 19.28 10.11 2.20
CA ASN A 219 18.81 8.77 2.57
C ASN A 219 17.28 8.63 2.44
N ASP A 220 16.58 9.73 2.17
CA ASP A 220 15.10 9.83 2.16
C ASP A 220 14.54 9.74 0.73
N LEU A 221 15.33 9.21 -0.20
CA LEU A 221 14.90 8.87 -1.56
C LEU A 221 14.11 7.55 -1.59
N ARG A 222 13.22 7.35 -0.61
CA ARG A 222 12.29 6.21 -0.59
C ARG A 222 10.96 6.64 -1.17
N PRO A 223 10.72 6.37 -2.45
CA PRO A 223 9.42 6.59 -3.05
C PRO A 223 8.36 5.73 -2.37
N VAL A 224 7.20 6.32 -2.08
CA VAL A 224 6.27 5.74 -1.11
C VAL A 224 5.02 5.19 -1.80
N HIS A 225 4.51 5.87 -2.83
CA HIS A 225 3.22 5.51 -3.43
C HIS A 225 3.15 5.69 -4.95
N VAL A 226 2.40 4.80 -5.59
CA VAL A 226 1.84 4.99 -6.92
C VAL A 226 0.34 4.86 -6.82
N VAL A 227 -0.39 5.68 -7.56
CA VAL A 227 -1.85 5.63 -7.65
C VAL A 227 -2.22 5.56 -9.11
N GLY A 228 -2.93 4.53 -9.52
CA GLY A 228 -3.43 4.42 -10.87
C GLY A 228 -4.95 4.65 -10.94
N GLY A 229 -5.44 5.24 -12.03
CA GLY A 229 -6.88 5.38 -12.30
C GLY A 229 -7.22 6.57 -13.19
N ASP A 230 -8.51 6.86 -13.39
CA ASP A 230 -8.90 8.04 -14.16
C ASP A 230 -8.71 9.31 -13.33
N LEU A 231 -7.61 10.00 -13.65
CA LEU A 231 -7.20 11.31 -13.13
C LEU A 231 -7.54 12.46 -14.10
N THR A 232 -8.05 12.15 -15.29
CA THR A 232 -8.20 13.12 -16.39
C THR A 232 -9.66 13.46 -16.68
N GLY A 233 -10.61 12.85 -15.96
CA GLY A 233 -12.04 12.97 -16.24
C GLY A 233 -12.45 12.27 -17.54
N GLY A 234 -11.55 11.46 -18.10
CA GLY A 234 -11.66 10.82 -19.40
C GLY A 234 -11.47 9.32 -19.29
N ALA A 235 -11.81 8.56 -20.34
CA ALA A 235 -11.80 7.10 -20.29
C ALA A 235 -10.39 6.47 -20.13
N ALA A 236 -9.32 7.24 -20.30
CA ALA A 236 -7.96 6.73 -20.25
C ALA A 236 -7.36 7.00 -18.85
N PRO A 237 -6.90 5.97 -18.12
CA PRO A 237 -6.37 6.15 -16.78
C PRO A 237 -4.96 6.74 -16.80
N GLY A 238 -4.78 7.78 -16.00
CA GLY A 238 -3.46 8.29 -15.67
C GLY A 238 -2.91 7.57 -14.44
N PHE A 239 -1.78 8.06 -13.94
CA PHE A 239 -1.27 7.63 -12.65
C PHE A 239 -0.54 8.78 -11.95
N VAL A 240 -0.50 8.72 -10.62
CA VAL A 240 0.30 9.58 -9.76
C VAL A 240 1.47 8.77 -9.25
N VAL A 241 2.66 9.37 -9.29
CA VAL A 241 3.82 8.87 -8.57
C VAL A 241 4.14 9.88 -7.48
N ALA A 242 4.28 9.39 -6.24
CA ALA A 242 4.65 10.20 -5.10
C ALA A 242 5.86 9.60 -4.37
N ASP A 243 6.88 10.43 -4.14
CA ASP A 243 7.88 10.16 -3.12
C ASP A 243 7.53 10.87 -1.81
N LEU A 244 8.46 10.94 -0.86
CA LEU A 244 8.21 11.64 0.41
C LEU A 244 7.88 13.14 0.20
N TYR A 245 8.49 13.82 -0.75
CA TYR A 245 8.48 15.29 -0.82
C TYR A 245 7.82 15.85 -2.09
N ASN A 246 7.39 14.99 -3.00
CA ASN A 246 6.91 15.40 -4.31
C ASN A 246 5.91 14.39 -4.85
N ALA A 247 4.97 14.90 -5.66
CA ALA A 247 4.08 14.06 -6.43
C ALA A 247 3.90 14.61 -7.84
N TYR A 248 3.78 13.70 -8.79
CA TYR A 248 3.64 13.98 -10.20
C TYR A 248 2.49 13.19 -10.79
N VAL A 249 1.69 13.84 -11.62
CA VAL A 249 0.59 13.21 -12.37
C VAL A 249 1.06 12.99 -13.80
N PHE A 250 0.85 11.79 -14.29
CA PHE A 250 1.17 11.39 -15.65
C PHE A 250 -0.09 11.08 -16.44
N ALA A 251 -0.12 11.59 -17.67
CA ALA A 251 -1.16 11.25 -18.61
C ALA A 251 -1.03 9.79 -19.08
N PRO A 252 -2.14 9.14 -19.48
CA PRO A 252 -2.12 7.77 -20.02
C PRO A 252 -1.14 7.58 -21.19
N SER A 253 -1.06 8.59 -22.07
CA SER A 253 -0.15 8.58 -23.22
C SER A 253 1.33 8.45 -22.82
N ALA A 254 1.67 8.84 -21.59
CA ALA A 254 3.02 8.68 -21.07
C ALA A 254 3.44 7.21 -21.04
N VAL A 255 2.52 6.25 -20.96
CA VAL A 255 2.78 4.79 -21.02
C VAL A 255 3.04 4.29 -22.45
N THR A 256 3.06 5.17 -23.47
CA THR A 256 3.40 4.83 -24.89
C THR A 256 4.74 5.42 -25.42
N ALA A 257 5.42 6.32 -24.69
CA ALA A 257 6.74 6.88 -25.04
C ALA A 257 7.98 6.27 -24.30
N GLN A 258 9.04 5.87 -25.02
CA GLN A 258 10.20 5.07 -24.50
C GLN A 258 10.91 5.55 -23.20
N ALA A 259 10.76 6.81 -22.77
CA ALA A 259 11.16 7.32 -21.46
C ALA A 259 10.04 8.25 -20.95
N PHE A 260 9.81 8.38 -19.64
CA PHE A 260 8.83 9.32 -19.08
C PHE A 260 9.49 10.70 -18.92
N PRO A 261 9.48 11.58 -19.94
CA PRO A 261 10.09 12.89 -19.77
C PRO A 261 9.36 13.59 -18.62
N ARG A 262 10.08 14.18 -17.67
CA ARG A 262 9.46 15.03 -16.62
C ARG A 262 8.48 16.06 -17.20
N ALA A 263 8.76 16.53 -18.43
CA ALA A 263 7.90 17.45 -19.16
C ALA A 263 6.47 16.92 -19.42
N ASP A 264 6.27 15.60 -19.38
CA ASP A 264 4.97 14.95 -19.55
C ASP A 264 4.20 14.81 -18.22
N GLY A 265 4.88 15.05 -17.08
CA GLY A 265 4.29 15.03 -15.76
C GLY A 265 3.95 16.44 -15.24
N ALA A 266 2.78 16.60 -14.62
CA ALA A 266 2.44 17.82 -13.89
C ALA A 266 2.76 17.63 -12.40
N GLN A 267 3.62 18.48 -11.84
CA GLN A 267 3.92 18.44 -10.40
C GLN A 267 2.69 18.88 -9.60
N LEU A 268 2.33 18.09 -8.60
CA LEU A 268 1.34 18.46 -7.59
C LEU A 268 2.01 19.31 -6.52
N SER A 269 1.46 20.50 -6.31
CA SER A 269 1.86 21.38 -5.22
C SER A 269 0.62 21.80 -4.45
N PRO A 270 0.54 21.49 -3.14
CA PRO A 270 -0.56 21.93 -2.30
C PRO A 270 -0.45 23.43 -1.92
N GLY A 271 0.50 24.17 -2.51
CA GLY A 271 0.81 25.55 -2.13
C GLY A 271 1.82 25.69 -0.98
N HIS A 272 2.27 24.56 -0.42
CA HIS A 272 3.40 24.43 0.52
C HIS A 272 4.35 23.30 0.07
N LEU A 273 5.46 23.14 0.79
CA LEU A 273 6.36 22.00 0.59
C LEU A 273 5.73 20.77 1.23
N TRP A 274 5.62 19.68 0.48
CA TRP A 274 5.26 18.38 1.06
C TRP A 274 6.21 18.03 2.18
N ASN A 275 5.69 17.57 3.31
CA ASN A 275 6.55 17.08 4.38
C ASN A 275 6.99 15.63 4.13
N ALA A 276 6.07 14.68 4.15
CA ALA A 276 6.37 13.28 3.86
C ALA A 276 5.06 12.62 3.44
N ILE A 277 4.88 12.25 2.17
CA ILE A 277 3.64 11.61 1.72
C ILE A 277 3.62 10.16 2.23
N THR A 278 2.65 9.83 3.09
CA THR A 278 2.49 8.51 3.73
C THR A 278 1.30 7.73 3.19
N TYR A 279 0.46 8.38 2.40
CA TYR A 279 -0.57 7.73 1.60
C TYR A 279 -0.96 8.56 0.39
N ALA A 280 -1.21 7.89 -0.73
CA ALA A 280 -1.89 8.45 -1.87
C ALA A 280 -2.90 7.43 -2.39
N GLY A 281 -4.10 7.89 -2.77
CA GLY A 281 -5.13 7.01 -3.31
C GLY A 281 -6.27 7.79 -3.95
N LEU A 282 -7.10 7.10 -4.74
CA LEU A 282 -8.34 7.68 -5.26
C LEU A 282 -9.47 7.53 -4.24
N LEU A 283 -10.42 8.44 -4.27
CA LEU A 283 -11.61 8.39 -3.46
C LEU A 283 -12.81 8.75 -4.32
N ASP A 284 -13.75 7.83 -4.43
CA ASP A 284 -15.02 8.06 -5.10
C ASP A 284 -16.10 8.35 -4.06
N THR A 285 -16.80 9.47 -4.25
CA THR A 285 -17.88 9.88 -3.35
C THR A 285 -19.17 10.07 -4.15
N PRO A 286 -20.31 9.49 -3.71
CA PRO A 286 -21.56 9.59 -4.46
C PRO A 286 -22.03 11.03 -4.71
N THR A 287 -21.71 11.94 -3.79
CA THR A 287 -22.21 13.33 -3.82
C THR A 287 -21.21 14.34 -4.34
N SER A 288 -19.91 14.07 -4.22
CA SER A 288 -18.84 15.04 -4.49
C SER A 288 -17.88 14.58 -5.59
N GLY A 289 -18.16 13.47 -6.27
CA GLY A 289 -17.35 12.96 -7.36
C GLY A 289 -16.06 12.29 -6.88
N ARG A 290 -15.05 12.28 -7.75
CA ARG A 290 -13.76 11.62 -7.53
C ARG A 290 -12.72 12.60 -7.00
N TRP A 291 -11.86 12.12 -6.11
CA TRP A 291 -10.78 12.89 -5.50
C TRP A 291 -9.49 12.08 -5.52
N LEU A 292 -8.36 12.76 -5.71
CA LEU A 292 -7.06 12.24 -5.31
C LEU A 292 -6.79 12.69 -3.88
N VAL A 293 -6.57 11.72 -3.01
CA VAL A 293 -6.28 11.90 -1.60
C VAL A 293 -4.79 11.75 -1.40
N MET A 294 -4.16 12.70 -0.71
CA MET A 294 -2.76 12.63 -0.34
C MET A 294 -2.60 13.00 1.13
N TRP A 295 -2.07 12.06 1.91
CA TRP A 295 -1.83 12.23 3.33
C TRP A 295 -0.35 12.53 3.57
N GLU A 296 -0.07 13.62 4.27
CA GLU A 296 1.27 13.95 4.74
C GLU A 296 1.48 13.48 6.17
N GLN A 297 2.61 12.81 6.43
CA GLN A 297 3.08 12.39 7.75
C GLN A 297 2.85 13.50 8.76
N PHE A 298 3.28 14.72 8.44
CA PHE A 298 3.19 15.85 9.34
C PHE A 298 1.97 16.72 9.02
N TYR A 299 0.86 16.36 9.65
CA TYR A 299 -0.33 17.20 9.89
C TYR A 299 -1.34 17.40 8.76
N ASP A 300 -1.02 17.26 7.48
CA ASP A 300 -1.93 17.72 6.42
C ASP A 300 -2.52 16.58 5.58
N LEU A 301 -3.84 16.60 5.41
CA LEU A 301 -4.56 15.83 4.40
C LEU A 301 -4.94 16.75 3.25
N ASN A 302 -4.46 16.44 2.04
CA ASN A 302 -4.73 17.19 0.82
C ASN A 302 -5.69 16.41 -0.07
N LEU A 303 -6.80 17.04 -0.45
CA LEU A 303 -7.83 16.48 -1.33
C LEU A 303 -7.83 17.27 -2.64
N PHE A 304 -7.48 16.64 -3.75
CA PHE A 304 -7.48 17.24 -5.08
C PHE A 304 -8.72 16.75 -5.85
N PRO A 305 -9.65 17.65 -6.23
CA PRO A 305 -10.84 17.23 -6.96
C PRO A 305 -10.48 16.75 -8.37
N ILE A 306 -11.13 15.68 -8.82
CA ILE A 306 -11.04 15.17 -10.19
C ILE A 306 -12.41 15.41 -10.86
N GLY A 307 -12.46 16.43 -11.71
CA GLY A 307 -13.66 16.76 -12.49
C GLY A 307 -13.63 16.18 -13.90
N GLU A 308 -14.60 16.57 -14.74
CA GLU A 308 -14.65 16.17 -16.16
C GLU A 308 -13.43 16.65 -16.97
N SER A 309 -12.78 17.72 -16.53
CA SER A 309 -11.54 18.24 -17.13
C SER A 309 -10.27 17.61 -16.54
N GLY A 310 -10.44 16.66 -15.62
CA GLY A 310 -9.35 16.02 -14.87
C GLY A 310 -9.07 16.63 -13.51
N LEU A 311 -7.90 16.25 -12.99
CA LEU A 311 -7.41 16.68 -11.70
C LEU A 311 -7.22 18.20 -11.64
N ASP A 312 -7.94 18.84 -10.72
CA ASP A 312 -7.80 20.26 -10.44
C ASP A 312 -6.74 20.48 -9.35
N THR A 313 -5.52 20.79 -9.79
CA THR A 313 -4.40 21.07 -8.89
C THR A 313 -4.52 22.40 -8.15
N ASN A 314 -5.45 23.28 -8.55
CA ASN A 314 -5.71 24.56 -7.87
C ASN A 314 -6.89 24.47 -6.88
N GLY A 315 -7.72 23.44 -7.01
CA GLY A 315 -8.90 23.18 -6.17
C GLY A 315 -8.61 22.41 -4.89
N VAL A 316 -7.33 22.30 -4.48
CA VAL A 316 -6.92 21.49 -3.33
C VAL A 316 -7.61 21.96 -2.04
N VAL A 317 -8.16 20.99 -1.29
CA VAL A 317 -8.67 21.20 0.05
C VAL A 317 -7.71 20.57 1.05
N THR A 318 -7.11 21.38 1.90
CA THR A 318 -6.19 20.91 2.94
C THR A 318 -6.86 20.92 4.31
N THR A 319 -6.80 19.79 5.02
CA THR A 319 -7.29 19.64 6.39
C THR A 319 -6.14 19.26 7.32
N ARG A 320 -6.01 19.96 8.45
CA ARG A 320 -5.05 19.63 9.49
C ARG A 320 -5.55 18.52 10.40
N LEU A 321 -4.78 17.46 10.51
CA LEU A 321 -5.03 16.25 11.28
C LEU A 321 -4.48 16.34 12.72
N GLY A 322 -3.43 17.14 12.92
CA GLY A 322 -2.90 17.44 14.26
C GLY A 322 -1.94 16.40 14.86
N ALA A 323 -1.63 15.32 14.14
CA ALA A 323 -0.66 14.30 14.57
C ALA A 323 0.25 13.85 13.41
N SER A 324 1.29 13.09 13.75
CA SER A 324 2.26 12.54 12.79
C SER A 324 1.93 11.09 12.45
N HIS A 325 1.25 10.83 11.34
CA HIS A 325 0.78 9.49 11.00
C HIS A 325 1.82 8.69 10.20
N MET A 326 2.05 7.44 10.58
CA MET A 326 3.07 6.58 9.95
C MET A 326 2.48 5.60 8.94
N GLY A 327 1.22 5.21 9.11
CA GLY A 327 0.49 4.40 8.14
C GLY A 327 -0.97 4.83 8.07
N VAL A 328 -1.54 4.64 6.89
CA VAL A 328 -2.91 5.02 6.54
C VAL A 328 -3.49 3.96 5.61
N THR A 329 -4.73 3.60 5.87
CA THR A 329 -5.55 2.75 4.99
C THR A 329 -6.88 3.43 4.70
N ARG A 330 -7.64 2.87 3.78
CA ARG A 330 -8.92 3.39 3.31
C ARG A 330 -9.99 2.31 3.42
N ALA A 331 -11.12 2.63 4.04
CA ALA A 331 -12.27 1.74 4.14
C ALA A 331 -13.53 2.50 4.58
N ASP A 332 -14.71 2.01 4.19
CA ASP A 332 -16.02 2.43 4.70
C ASP A 332 -16.24 1.96 6.16
N ILE A 333 -15.48 2.54 7.09
CA ILE A 333 -15.43 2.08 8.48
C ILE A 333 -16.72 2.37 9.27
N ASP A 334 -17.51 3.34 8.84
CA ASP A 334 -18.80 3.64 9.46
C ASP A 334 -20.01 3.11 8.65
N GLY A 335 -19.72 2.48 7.51
CA GLY A 335 -20.64 1.78 6.63
C GLY A 335 -21.62 2.68 5.89
N ASP A 336 -21.34 3.99 5.76
CA ASP A 336 -22.20 4.95 5.06
C ASP A 336 -22.14 4.84 3.52
N GLY A 337 -21.31 3.93 3.02
CA GLY A 337 -21.08 3.67 1.60
C GLY A 337 -20.00 4.57 1.00
N VAL A 338 -19.27 5.33 1.82
CA VAL A 338 -18.15 6.16 1.42
C VAL A 338 -16.91 5.74 2.18
N ASP A 339 -15.84 5.51 1.45
CA ASP A 339 -14.56 5.20 2.05
C ASP A 339 -14.04 6.36 2.92
N ASP A 340 -13.71 6.05 4.16
CA ASP A 340 -12.99 6.91 5.09
C ASP A 340 -11.49 6.63 5.05
N LEU A 341 -10.69 7.51 5.69
CA LEU A 341 -9.28 7.23 5.91
C LEU A 341 -9.03 6.91 7.37
N VAL A 342 -8.28 5.86 7.62
CA VAL A 342 -7.88 5.44 8.95
C VAL A 342 -6.37 5.46 9.00
N GLY A 343 -5.81 6.31 9.83
CA GLY A 343 -4.38 6.43 10.02
C GLY A 343 -4.00 6.28 11.48
N PHE A 344 -2.78 5.84 11.75
CA PHE A 344 -2.24 5.83 13.10
C PHE A 344 -1.00 6.73 13.20
N ALA A 345 -0.93 7.46 14.30
CA ALA A 345 0.29 8.06 14.83
C ALA A 345 0.75 7.20 16.03
N THR A 346 2.00 7.33 16.46
CA THR A 346 2.68 6.53 17.52
C THR A 346 1.75 5.80 18.51
N THR A 347 0.80 6.50 19.12
CA THR A 347 -0.19 5.95 20.07
C THR A 347 -1.64 6.29 19.72
N ASP A 348 -1.87 7.02 18.64
CA ASP A 348 -3.17 7.64 18.37
C ASP A 348 -3.72 7.09 17.06
N LEU A 349 -4.93 6.55 17.09
CA LEU A 349 -5.68 6.25 15.88
C LEU A 349 -6.46 7.50 15.48
N SER A 350 -6.42 7.84 14.20
CA SER A 350 -7.23 8.90 13.62
C SER A 350 -8.09 8.34 12.52
N VAL A 351 -9.38 8.59 12.60
CA VAL A 351 -10.30 8.34 11.51
C VAL A 351 -10.76 9.65 10.95
N VAL A 352 -10.54 9.81 9.65
CA VAL A 352 -10.94 10.98 8.90
C VAL A 352 -12.16 10.60 8.10
N ARG A 353 -13.33 11.03 8.59
CA ARG A 353 -14.55 10.87 7.82
C ARG A 353 -14.50 11.77 6.60
N LEU A 354 -14.56 11.16 5.42
CA LEU A 354 -14.46 11.87 4.16
C LEU A 354 -15.87 12.21 3.66
N THR A 355 -16.32 13.43 3.94
CA THR A 355 -17.50 13.99 3.29
C THR A 355 -17.09 15.24 2.51
N PRO A 356 -16.39 15.11 1.36
CA PRO A 356 -15.86 16.26 0.65
C PRO A 356 -16.95 17.32 0.40
N PRO A 357 -16.59 18.61 0.51
CA PRO A 357 -15.24 19.15 0.69
C PRO A 357 -14.79 19.23 2.17
N THR A 358 -15.46 18.55 3.10
CA THR A 358 -15.08 18.58 4.53
C THR A 358 -14.59 17.21 5.00
N ALA A 359 -13.39 17.21 5.58
CA ALA A 359 -12.91 16.08 6.38
C ALA A 359 -13.22 16.34 7.86
N ARG A 360 -13.76 15.34 8.56
CA ARG A 360 -13.92 15.38 10.02
C ARG A 360 -12.95 14.40 10.64
N VAL A 361 -12.08 14.90 11.51
CA VAL A 361 -11.08 14.09 12.19
C VAL A 361 -11.65 13.65 13.54
N PHE A 362 -11.69 12.34 13.75
CA PHE A 362 -11.93 11.69 15.02
C PHE A 362 -10.60 11.11 15.50
N ALA A 363 -10.05 11.64 16.59
CA ALA A 363 -8.89 11.05 17.23
C ALA A 363 -9.38 10.11 18.35
N TYR A 364 -8.77 8.95 18.41
CA TYR A 364 -8.97 7.94 19.44
C TYR A 364 -7.60 7.60 20.02
N ASP A 365 -7.45 7.71 21.34
CA ASP A 365 -6.28 7.18 22.01
C ASP A 365 -6.35 5.66 21.83
N ALA A 366 -5.50 5.09 20.96
CA ALA A 366 -5.43 3.65 20.84
C ALA A 366 -5.14 3.10 22.25
N PRO A 367 -5.63 1.91 22.61
CA PRO A 367 -5.63 1.50 24.01
C PRO A 367 -4.19 1.46 24.54
N ASN A 368 -3.78 2.52 25.27
CA ASN A 368 -2.48 2.67 25.92
C ASN A 368 -2.19 1.53 26.92
N ASP A 369 -3.20 0.71 27.21
CA ASP A 369 -3.14 -0.46 28.06
C ASP A 369 -2.45 -1.67 27.38
N LEU A 370 -2.18 -1.63 26.07
CA LEU A 370 -1.71 -2.79 25.32
C LEU A 370 -0.18 -2.97 25.32
N ALA A 371 0.59 -1.90 25.19
CA ALA A 371 1.98 -1.81 25.66
C ALA A 371 2.49 -0.36 25.49
N PRO A 372 3.15 0.25 26.49
CA PRO A 372 3.70 1.60 26.38
C PRO A 372 4.84 1.75 25.35
N ASP A 373 5.31 0.64 24.77
CA ASP A 373 6.42 0.56 23.82
C ASP A 373 5.99 0.06 22.42
N THR A 374 4.70 0.09 22.07
CA THR A 374 4.25 -0.35 20.73
C THR A 374 4.74 0.59 19.63
N GLN A 375 5.41 0.05 18.60
CA GLN A 375 5.67 0.75 17.35
C GLN A 375 4.79 0.15 16.27
N LEU A 376 3.62 0.76 16.11
CA LEU A 376 2.73 0.41 15.01
C LEU A 376 3.43 0.70 13.69
N GLU A 377 3.35 -0.23 12.74
CA GLU A 377 4.01 -0.13 11.43
C GLU A 377 2.98 -0.20 10.28
N GLN A 378 1.88 -0.90 10.50
CA GLN A 378 0.82 -1.05 9.52
C GLN A 378 -0.56 -0.97 10.18
N VAL A 379 -1.49 -0.38 9.45
CA VAL A 379 -2.92 -0.39 9.75
C VAL A 379 -3.66 -0.95 8.55
N ASP A 380 -4.69 -1.75 8.84
CA ASP A 380 -5.68 -2.17 7.87
C ASP A 380 -7.09 -2.05 8.45
N VAL A 381 -8.10 -2.03 7.59
CA VAL A 381 -9.51 -1.95 8.02
C VAL A 381 -10.35 -2.91 7.19
N ARG A 382 -10.97 -3.89 7.86
CA ARG A 382 -11.75 -4.93 7.18
C ARG A 382 -12.80 -5.54 8.10
N ASP A 383 -13.95 -5.89 7.54
CA ASP A 383 -14.98 -6.68 8.24
C ASP A 383 -14.47 -8.13 8.35
N ILE A 384 -13.85 -8.46 9.47
CA ILE A 384 -13.24 -9.78 9.66
C ILE A 384 -14.22 -10.78 10.27
N ASP A 385 -15.31 -10.29 10.88
CA ASP A 385 -16.28 -11.15 11.56
C ASP A 385 -17.58 -11.36 10.77
N GLY A 386 -17.72 -10.67 9.63
CA GLY A 386 -18.83 -10.78 8.69
C GLY A 386 -20.11 -10.08 9.18
N ASN A 387 -20.01 -9.17 10.14
CA ASN A 387 -21.16 -8.47 10.71
C ASN A 387 -21.59 -7.23 9.89
N GLY A 388 -20.82 -6.85 8.87
CA GLY A 388 -21.05 -5.67 8.03
C GLY A 388 -20.48 -4.37 8.59
N VAL A 389 -19.64 -4.43 9.63
CA VAL A 389 -18.90 -3.30 10.20
C VAL A 389 -17.42 -3.64 10.24
N PRO A 390 -16.56 -2.85 9.59
CA PRO A 390 -15.14 -3.13 9.59
C PRO A 390 -14.45 -2.98 10.95
N GLU A 391 -13.54 -3.91 11.23
CA GLU A 391 -12.54 -3.83 12.30
C GLU A 391 -11.33 -3.00 11.89
N VAL A 392 -10.66 -2.39 12.86
CA VAL A 392 -9.31 -1.82 12.64
C VAL A 392 -8.26 -2.82 13.09
N ILE A 393 -7.36 -3.17 12.19
CA ILE A 393 -6.28 -4.11 12.41
C ILE A 393 -4.98 -3.30 12.47
N LEU A 394 -4.24 -3.43 13.56
CA LEU A 394 -2.95 -2.76 13.75
C LEU A 394 -1.87 -3.80 13.90
N PHE A 395 -0.74 -3.55 13.26
CA PHE A 395 0.43 -4.43 13.32
C PHE A 395 1.60 -3.72 13.98
N ASP A 396 2.15 -4.36 15.01
CA ASP A 396 3.36 -3.96 15.72
C ASP A 396 4.51 -4.89 15.30
N ASP A 397 5.45 -4.35 14.51
CA ASP A 397 6.62 -5.09 14.04
C ASP A 397 7.74 -5.15 15.08
N GLU A 398 7.67 -4.31 16.12
CA GLU A 398 8.79 -4.13 17.02
C GLU A 398 8.81 -5.20 18.11
N ALA A 399 9.98 -5.79 18.24
CA ALA A 399 10.38 -6.50 19.43
C ALA A 399 10.56 -5.49 20.57
N GLY A 400 9.48 -5.03 21.19
CA GLY A 400 9.54 -4.38 22.50
C GLY A 400 10.28 -5.27 23.51
N SER A 401 10.33 -4.90 24.80
CA SER A 401 11.04 -5.69 25.82
C SER A 401 10.69 -7.19 25.88
N ALA A 402 9.57 -7.61 25.28
CA ALA A 402 9.12 -8.99 25.14
C ALA A 402 9.58 -9.75 23.87
N ASN A 403 10.24 -9.09 22.89
CA ASN A 403 10.63 -9.68 21.59
C ASN A 403 9.48 -10.37 20.83
N GLN A 404 8.26 -9.83 20.91
CA GLN A 404 7.08 -10.38 20.25
C GLN A 404 6.40 -9.30 19.43
N SER A 405 6.16 -9.60 18.15
CA SER A 405 5.28 -8.79 17.32
C SER A 405 3.82 -9.14 17.61
N LEU A 406 2.96 -8.13 17.53
CA LEU A 406 1.55 -8.23 17.90
C LEU A 406 0.66 -7.78 16.74
N ILE A 407 -0.44 -8.50 16.55
CA ILE A 407 -1.60 -7.96 15.81
C ILE A 407 -2.61 -7.52 16.85
N PHE A 408 -3.04 -6.27 16.75
CA PHE A 408 -4.18 -5.74 17.50
C PHE A 408 -5.40 -5.67 16.59
N ILE A 409 -6.54 -6.12 17.10
CA ILE A 409 -7.82 -5.99 16.41
C ILE A 409 -8.74 -5.17 17.29
N LEU A 410 -9.15 -4.00 16.80
CA LEU A 410 -10.15 -3.14 17.43
C LEU A 410 -11.50 -3.42 16.78
N ARG A 411 -12.41 -4.04 17.54
CA ARG A 411 -13.73 -4.42 17.06
C ARG A 411 -14.77 -3.36 17.25
N ASP A 412 -15.75 -3.38 16.34
CA ASP A 412 -16.99 -2.63 16.47
C ASP A 412 -16.72 -1.14 16.69
N VAL A 413 -15.69 -0.60 16.03
CA VAL A 413 -15.20 0.75 16.34
C VAL A 413 -16.29 1.79 16.12
N TRP A 414 -17.33 1.48 15.33
CA TRP A 414 -18.48 2.34 15.09
C TRP A 414 -19.82 1.82 15.64
N LEU A 415 -19.84 0.82 16.52
CA LEU A 415 -21.09 0.31 17.10
C LEU A 415 -21.21 0.61 18.60
N ASP A 416 -22.44 0.82 19.09
CA ASP A 416 -22.76 0.89 20.51
C ASP A 416 -23.05 -0.49 21.10
N SER A 417 -23.30 -0.59 22.41
CA SER A 417 -23.54 -1.88 23.08
C SER A 417 -24.75 -2.66 22.57
N ASP A 418 -25.70 -1.99 21.90
CA ASP A 418 -26.89 -2.58 21.32
C ASP A 418 -26.66 -2.98 19.85
N GLY A 419 -25.48 -2.67 19.29
CA GLY A 419 -25.12 -2.90 17.89
C GLY A 419 -25.57 -1.79 16.96
N ASP A 420 -26.04 -0.67 17.49
CA ASP A 420 -26.44 0.49 16.69
C ASP A 420 -25.20 1.32 16.30
N ARG A 421 -25.22 1.91 15.10
CA ARG A 421 -24.10 2.74 14.64
C ARG A 421 -23.97 4.03 15.45
N LEU A 422 -22.74 4.32 15.86
CA LEU A 422 -22.36 5.50 16.61
C LEU A 422 -22.08 6.69 15.69
N ALA A 423 -22.29 7.88 16.24
CA ALA A 423 -21.89 9.13 15.58
C ALA A 423 -20.38 9.42 15.67
N SER A 424 -19.65 8.65 16.48
CA SER A 424 -18.22 8.77 16.75
C SER A 424 -17.65 7.41 17.17
N PRO A 425 -16.37 7.14 16.91
CA PRO A 425 -15.79 5.86 17.25
C PRO A 425 -15.83 5.54 18.75
N SER A 426 -16.02 4.26 19.08
CA SER A 426 -15.69 3.65 20.36
C SER A 426 -15.19 2.23 20.13
N SER A 427 -14.00 1.88 20.58
CA SER A 427 -13.58 0.47 20.57
C SER A 427 -14.34 -0.29 21.65
N LYS A 428 -14.94 -1.43 21.31
CA LYS A 428 -15.54 -2.30 22.33
C LYS A 428 -14.57 -3.32 22.89
N GLU A 429 -13.72 -3.87 22.04
CA GLU A 429 -12.84 -4.98 22.38
C GLU A 429 -11.51 -4.85 21.65
N THR A 430 -10.44 -5.25 22.34
CA THR A 430 -9.12 -5.38 21.72
C THR A 430 -8.55 -6.76 21.96
N PHE A 431 -8.05 -7.37 20.89
CA PHE A 431 -7.38 -8.66 20.91
C PHE A 431 -5.93 -8.47 20.50
N ALA A 432 -5.01 -9.14 21.19
CA ALA A 432 -3.59 -9.12 20.86
C ALA A 432 -3.11 -10.54 20.55
N PHE A 433 -2.51 -10.74 19.38
CA PHE A 433 -2.03 -12.05 18.94
C PHE A 433 -0.51 -12.07 18.81
N PRO A 434 0.20 -12.90 19.60
CA PRO A 434 1.64 -13.02 19.47
C PRO A 434 2.00 -13.82 18.23
N LEU A 435 2.71 -13.19 17.29
CA LEU A 435 3.18 -13.83 16.07
C LEU A 435 4.57 -14.49 16.23
N GLY A 436 5.15 -14.42 17.43
CA GLY A 436 6.51 -14.88 17.69
C GLY A 436 7.56 -13.84 17.26
N SER A 437 8.74 -14.32 16.86
CA SER A 437 9.87 -13.42 16.57
C SER A 437 9.77 -12.80 15.18
N ARG A 438 9.50 -11.50 15.15
CA ARG A 438 9.70 -10.54 14.04
C ARG A 438 9.12 -10.94 12.68
N PRO A 439 7.80 -11.20 12.56
CA PRO A 439 7.12 -10.88 11.31
C PRO A 439 7.49 -9.45 10.90
N ALA A 440 7.70 -9.25 9.62
CA ALA A 440 7.97 -7.96 9.03
C ALA A 440 6.76 -7.39 8.30
N LEU A 441 5.81 -8.24 7.91
CA LEU A 441 4.71 -7.87 7.02
C LEU A 441 3.43 -8.57 7.42
N LEU A 442 2.31 -7.91 7.17
CA LEU A 442 0.98 -8.46 7.31
C LEU A 442 0.21 -8.27 6.00
N GLY A 443 -0.30 -9.37 5.43
CA GLY A 443 -1.36 -9.34 4.42
C GLY A 443 -2.70 -9.61 5.09
N VAL A 444 -3.74 -8.85 4.75
CA VAL A 444 -5.10 -9.02 5.26
C VAL A 444 -6.07 -9.02 4.08
N GLY A 445 -6.76 -10.13 3.84
CA GLY A 445 -7.68 -10.24 2.71
C GLY A 445 -8.58 -11.46 2.77
N GLN A 446 -9.56 -11.52 1.88
CA GLN A 446 -10.34 -12.73 1.61
C GLN A 446 -9.59 -13.55 0.57
N LEU A 447 -8.65 -14.37 1.04
CA LEU A 447 -7.70 -15.13 0.24
C LEU A 447 -8.25 -16.52 -0.14
N ASP A 448 -9.35 -16.98 0.45
CA ASP A 448 -10.02 -18.21 0.04
C ASP A 448 -11.54 -18.09 -0.23
N ASP A 449 -12.28 -19.20 -0.22
CA ASP A 449 -13.68 -19.29 -0.64
C ASP A 449 -14.68 -19.28 0.54
N ASP A 450 -14.22 -19.20 1.79
CA ASP A 450 -15.11 -19.30 2.95
C ASP A 450 -15.69 -17.95 3.42
N ALA A 451 -15.31 -16.87 2.73
CA ALA A 451 -15.65 -15.47 3.01
C ALA A 451 -15.10 -14.91 4.33
N ALA A 452 -14.35 -15.69 5.11
CA ALA A 452 -13.57 -15.18 6.21
C ALA A 452 -12.41 -14.30 5.69
N THR A 453 -11.88 -13.48 6.58
CA THR A 453 -10.68 -12.69 6.29
C THR A 453 -9.47 -13.39 6.89
N GLU A 454 -8.48 -13.67 6.04
CA GLU A 454 -7.21 -14.24 6.43
C GLU A 454 -6.21 -13.14 6.77
N LEU A 455 -5.47 -13.36 7.87
CA LEU A 455 -4.34 -12.54 8.27
C LEU A 455 -3.07 -13.38 8.12
N VAL A 456 -2.23 -12.99 7.16
CA VAL A 456 -1.01 -13.72 6.84
C VAL A 456 0.20 -12.86 7.20
N ALA A 457 0.91 -13.26 8.24
CA ALA A 457 2.10 -12.57 8.70
C ALA A 457 3.36 -13.24 8.13
N PHE A 458 4.26 -12.47 7.52
CA PHE A 458 5.51 -12.98 6.95
C PHE A 458 6.71 -12.44 7.70
N THR A 459 7.71 -13.28 7.95
CA THR A 459 9.05 -12.81 8.35
C THR A 459 9.79 -12.23 7.14
N ARG A 460 10.86 -11.47 7.39
CA ARG A 460 11.71 -10.95 6.28
C ARG A 460 12.26 -12.07 5.39
N ASP A 461 12.45 -13.25 5.95
CA ASP A 461 13.04 -14.41 5.28
C ASP A 461 11.98 -15.35 4.66
N GLY A 462 10.69 -14.99 4.71
CA GLY A 462 9.62 -15.66 3.98
C GLY A 462 8.84 -16.74 4.73
N VAL A 463 9.02 -16.89 6.05
CA VAL A 463 8.18 -17.81 6.83
C VAL A 463 6.85 -17.14 7.14
N ALA A 464 5.75 -17.74 6.68
CA ALA A 464 4.40 -17.27 6.94
C ALA A 464 3.83 -17.88 8.24
N THR A 465 3.13 -17.07 9.03
CA THR A 465 2.13 -17.54 9.98
C THR A 465 0.79 -17.06 9.45
N CYS A 466 -0.06 -17.99 9.03
CA CYS A 466 -1.40 -17.70 8.60
C CYS A 466 -2.37 -17.92 9.75
N VAL A 467 -3.25 -16.94 9.93
CA VAL A 467 -4.28 -16.96 10.96
C VAL A 467 -5.59 -16.54 10.32
N GLU A 468 -6.61 -17.37 10.46
CA GLU A 468 -7.97 -17.12 10.01
C GLU A 468 -8.74 -16.43 11.14
N ALA A 469 -9.33 -15.27 10.85
CA ALA A 469 -10.23 -14.61 11.77
C ALA A 469 -11.64 -15.17 11.58
N GLY A 470 -12.07 -16.06 12.48
CA GLY A 470 -13.45 -16.53 12.47
C GLY A 470 -14.44 -15.43 12.89
N ALA A 471 -15.73 -15.64 12.64
CA ALA A 471 -16.82 -14.72 13.00
C ALA A 471 -16.92 -14.37 14.50
N ASP A 472 -16.26 -15.12 15.38
CA ASP A 472 -16.14 -14.80 16.81
C ASP A 472 -14.81 -14.10 17.15
N ALA A 473 -14.10 -13.61 16.14
CA ALA A 473 -12.73 -13.10 16.17
C ALA A 473 -11.73 -14.10 16.79
N LYS A 474 -12.07 -15.40 16.83
CA LYS A 474 -11.09 -16.41 17.20
C LYS A 474 -10.16 -16.63 16.03
N MET A 475 -8.95 -16.21 16.27
CA MET A 475 -7.79 -16.52 15.46
C MET A 475 -7.47 -18.00 15.54
N THR A 476 -7.69 -18.72 14.45
CA THR A 476 -7.22 -20.10 14.29
C THR A 476 -6.07 -20.12 13.29
N ARG A 477 -5.09 -21.02 13.48
CA ARG A 477 -4.09 -21.21 12.43
C ARG A 477 -4.82 -21.71 11.19
N CYS A 478 -4.51 -21.12 10.04
CA CYS A 478 -5.05 -21.59 8.77
C CYS A 478 -4.82 -23.11 8.65
N PRO A 479 -5.79 -23.86 8.10
CA PRO A 479 -5.69 -25.30 8.00
C PRO A 479 -4.40 -25.70 7.32
N GLU A 480 -3.69 -26.70 7.86
CA GLU A 480 -2.53 -27.25 7.16
C GLU A 480 -3.00 -27.76 5.79
N PRO A 481 -2.35 -27.39 4.69
CA PRO A 481 -2.74 -27.82 3.36
C PRO A 481 -2.79 -29.35 3.32
N ALA A 482 -3.86 -29.89 2.74
CA ALA A 482 -4.02 -31.33 2.58
C ALA A 482 -2.91 -31.86 1.65
N ARG A 483 -1.86 -32.42 2.24
CA ARG A 483 -0.69 -32.96 1.52
C ARG A 483 -1.00 -34.18 0.67
#